data_AF-A0A6G3CKQ1-F1
#
_entry.id   AF-A0A6G3CKQ1-F1
#
_cell.length_a   1.000
_cell.length_b   1.000
_cell.length_c   1.000
_cell.angle_alpha   90.00
_cell.angle_beta   90.00
_cell.angle_gamma   90.00
#
_symmetry.space_group_name_H-M   'P 1'
#
loop_
_entity.id
_entity.type
_entity.pdbx_description
1 polymer ?
#
loop_
_entity_poly.entity_id
_entity_poly.type
_entity_poly.pdbx_seq_one_letter_code
_entity_poly.pdbx_strand_id
1 'polypeptide(L)'
;QTTGPSPAYLALARLGRNDHRLGLSAHDCTTLEPLAAQWLDRGVTTDYLTSTLTAGLPAQIDSPAGLLRRRLIDKLPPRLPATPSTPAGTPTPTPTHRL
;
A
#
# COMPACT_ATOMS: atom_id res chain seq x y z
N GLN A 1 6.06 -22.97 1.71
CA GLN A 1 4.61 -22.98 1.41
C GLN A 1 3.87 -22.53 2.65
N THR A 2 3.67 -21.22 2.77
CA THR A 2 3.06 -20.61 3.95
C THR A 2 1.54 -20.60 3.74
N THR A 3 0.83 -21.49 4.43
CA THR A 3 -0.65 -21.49 4.51
C THR A 3 -1.10 -20.32 5.38
N GLY A 4 -0.83 -19.10 4.93
CA GLY A 4 -1.20 -17.86 5.61
C GLY A 4 -1.66 -16.84 4.58
N PRO A 5 -2.59 -15.93 4.94
CA PRO A 5 -3.05 -14.88 4.04
C PRO A 5 -1.86 -14.07 3.53
N SER A 6 -1.86 -13.79 2.22
CA SER A 6 -0.78 -13.05 1.58
C SER A 6 -0.62 -11.65 2.20
N PRO A 7 0.57 -11.04 2.17
CA PRO A 7 0.77 -9.70 2.70
C PRO A 7 -0.13 -8.65 2.02
N ALA A 8 -0.47 -8.87 0.74
CA ALA A 8 -1.42 -8.04 0.00
C ALA A 8 -2.85 -8.13 0.58
N TYR A 9 -3.32 -9.35 0.83
CA TYR A 9 -4.62 -9.58 1.48
C TYR A 9 -4.69 -8.92 2.87
N LEU A 10 -3.64 -9.12 3.68
CA LEU A 10 -3.58 -8.53 5.03
C LEU A 10 -3.58 -7.00 5.00
N ALA A 11 -2.93 -6.37 4.02
CA ALA A 11 -2.95 -4.91 3.87
C ALA A 11 -4.37 -4.40 3.55
N LEU A 12 -5.08 -5.06 2.62
CA LEU A 12 -6.46 -4.72 2.26
C LEU A 12 -7.43 -4.92 3.43
N ALA A 13 -7.32 -6.04 4.15
CA ALA A 13 -8.15 -6.33 5.32
C ALA A 13 -7.93 -5.31 6.45
N ARG A 14 -6.69 -4.84 6.65
CA ARG A 14 -6.38 -3.76 7.61
C ARG A 14 -6.99 -2.44 7.16
N LEU A 15 -6.94 -2.13 5.86
CA LEU A 15 -7.49 -0.90 5.28
C LEU A 15 -8.98 -0.75 5.62
N GLY A 16 -9.78 -1.80 5.37
CA GLY A 16 -11.21 -1.78 5.66
C GLY A 16 -11.56 -1.79 7.15
N ARG A 17 -10.63 -2.23 8.00
CA ARG A 17 -10.78 -2.14 9.45
C ARG A 17 -10.47 -0.74 9.98
N ASN A 18 -9.53 -0.04 9.35
CA ASN A 18 -9.09 1.30 9.78
C ASN A 18 -10.03 2.40 9.26
N ASP A 19 -10.62 2.21 8.08
CA ASP A 19 -11.58 3.14 7.49
C ASP A 19 -12.92 2.44 7.25
N HIS A 20 -13.93 2.80 8.05
CA HIS A 20 -15.29 2.24 7.96
C HIS A 20 -15.95 2.46 6.60
N ARG A 21 -15.48 3.45 5.81
CA ARG A 21 -16.00 3.78 4.47
C ARG A 21 -15.49 2.76 3.44
N LEU A 22 -14.45 2.01 3.78
CA LEU A 22 -13.87 0.93 3.02
C LEU A 22 -14.29 -0.43 3.59
N GLY A 23 -15.59 -0.62 3.84
CA GLY A 23 -16.14 -1.90 4.32
C GLY A 23 -15.95 -3.05 3.32
N LEU A 24 -14.74 -3.59 3.25
CA LEU A 24 -14.36 -4.69 2.38
C LEU A 24 -14.72 -6.02 3.03
N SER A 25 -15.45 -6.85 2.30
CA SER A 25 -15.66 -8.23 2.70
C SER A 25 -14.43 -9.08 2.36
N ALA A 26 -14.35 -10.29 2.93
CA ALA A 26 -13.29 -11.24 2.60
C ALA A 26 -13.23 -11.51 1.08
N HIS A 27 -14.39 -11.59 0.41
CA HIS A 27 -14.49 -11.77 -1.03
C HIS A 27 -13.88 -10.60 -1.82
N ASP A 28 -14.12 -9.36 -1.39
CA ASP A 28 -13.52 -8.17 -2.00
C ASP A 28 -12.00 -8.17 -1.82
N CYS A 29 -11.54 -8.55 -0.62
CA CYS A 29 -10.11 -8.65 -0.32
C CYS A 29 -9.43 -9.68 -1.23
N THR A 30 -10.00 -10.88 -1.40
CA THR A 30 -9.50 -11.91 -2.33
C THR A 30 -9.52 -11.44 -3.79
N THR A 31 -10.54 -10.68 -4.19
CA THR A 31 -10.65 -10.16 -5.57
C THR A 31 -9.60 -9.09 -5.87
N LEU A 32 -9.28 -8.24 -4.87
CA LEU A 32 -8.31 -7.15 -4.99
C LEU A 32 -6.87 -7.63 -4.75
N GLU A 33 -6.69 -8.72 -4.02
CA GLU A 33 -5.40 -9.34 -3.71
C GLU A 33 -4.45 -9.44 -4.92
N PRO A 34 -4.82 -9.99 -6.09
CA PRO A 34 -3.89 -10.10 -7.23
C PRO A 34 -3.47 -8.74 -7.79
N LEU A 35 -4.31 -7.70 -7.66
CA LEU A 35 -3.95 -6.35 -8.07
C LEU A 35 -2.99 -5.73 -7.06
N ALA A 36 -3.25 -5.87 -5.75
CA ALA A 36 -2.35 -5.40 -4.71
C ALA A 36 -1.00 -6.15 -4.74
N ALA A 37 -0.98 -7.45 -5.01
CA ALA A 37 0.24 -8.24 -5.18
C ALA A 37 1.10 -7.71 -6.34
N GLN A 38 0.49 -7.26 -7.44
CA GLN A 38 1.21 -6.64 -8.56
C GLN A 38 1.87 -5.29 -8.22
N TRP A 39 1.36 -4.57 -7.21
CA TRP A 39 2.03 -3.38 -6.70
C TRP A 39 3.26 -3.78 -5.89
N LEU A 40 3.13 -4.80 -5.02
CA LEU A 40 4.25 -5.30 -4.23
C LEU A 40 5.36 -5.89 -5.12
N ASP A 41 5.00 -6.62 -6.17
CA ASP A 41 5.94 -7.16 -7.17
C ASP A 41 6.73 -6.06 -7.91
N ARG A 42 6.14 -4.87 -8.03
CA ARG A 42 6.81 -3.67 -8.57
C ARG A 42 7.71 -2.96 -7.57
N GLY A 43 7.86 -3.48 -6.36
CA GLY A 43 8.67 -2.88 -5.29
C GLY A 43 7.92 -1.83 -4.46
N VAL A 44 6.59 -1.75 -4.58
CA VAL A 44 5.79 -0.84 -3.76
C VAL A 44 5.61 -1.40 -2.36
N THR A 45 5.73 -0.57 -1.32
CA THR A 45 5.48 -0.98 0.06
C THR A 45 3.98 -0.97 0.39
N THR A 46 3.57 -1.74 1.38
CA THR A 46 2.17 -1.76 1.86
C THR A 46 1.72 -0.39 2.40
N ASP A 47 2.63 0.40 2.97
CA ASP A 47 2.38 1.77 3.42
C ASP A 47 2.06 2.70 2.24
N TYR A 48 2.89 2.69 1.20
CA TYR A 48 2.66 3.49 -0.01
C TYR A 48 1.36 3.07 -0.73
N LEU A 49 1.10 1.76 -0.80
CA LEU A 49 -0.16 1.23 -1.33
C LEU A 49 -1.34 1.78 -0.52
N THR A 50 -1.28 1.70 0.80
CA THR A 50 -2.34 2.21 1.70
C THR A 50 -2.56 3.70 1.50
N SER A 51 -1.49 4.50 1.51
CA SER A 51 -1.54 5.95 1.29
C SER A 51 -2.15 6.29 -0.08
N THR A 52 -1.80 5.55 -1.14
CA THR A 52 -2.36 5.79 -2.48
C THR A 52 -3.84 5.42 -2.57
N LEU A 53 -4.27 4.39 -1.86
CA LEU A 53 -5.67 3.94 -1.81
C LEU A 53 -6.55 4.87 -0.97
N THR A 54 -6.01 5.48 0.09
CA THR A 54 -6.72 6.43 0.94
C THR A 54 -6.60 7.89 0.46
N ALA A 55 -5.65 8.18 -0.43
CA ALA A 55 -5.45 9.51 -0.98
C ALA A 55 -6.63 9.97 -1.87
N GLY A 56 -7.28 11.05 -1.42
CA GLY A 56 -8.38 11.67 -2.16
C GLY A 56 -9.61 10.77 -2.26
N LEU A 57 -9.93 10.05 -1.18
CA LEU A 57 -11.19 9.32 -1.07
C LEU A 57 -12.36 10.31 -1.14
N PRO A 58 -13.40 10.01 -1.94
CA PRO A 58 -14.56 10.86 -2.05
C PRO A 58 -15.35 10.88 -0.74
N ALA A 59 -16.18 11.92 -0.53
CA ALA A 59 -16.97 12.10 0.69
C ALA A 59 -17.98 10.97 0.95
N GLN A 60 -18.45 10.28 -0.08
CA GLN A 60 -19.29 9.09 0.01
C GLN A 60 -18.76 8.04 -0.99
N ILE A 61 -18.82 6.76 -0.61
CA ILE A 61 -18.33 5.64 -1.42
C ILE A 61 -19.45 4.61 -1.51
N ASP A 62 -20.08 4.52 -2.66
CA ASP A 62 -21.13 3.52 -2.91
C ASP A 62 -20.57 2.10 -3.11
N SER A 63 -19.31 1.98 -3.54
CA SER A 63 -18.66 0.69 -3.81
C SER A 63 -17.17 0.75 -3.49
N PRO A 64 -16.76 0.40 -2.26
CA PRO A 64 -15.36 0.50 -1.84
C PRO A 64 -14.46 -0.43 -2.65
N ALA A 65 -14.89 -1.67 -2.88
CA ALA A 65 -14.12 -2.62 -3.69
C ALA A 65 -13.91 -2.13 -5.13
N GLY A 66 -14.94 -1.58 -5.76
CA GLY A 66 -14.86 -1.03 -7.13
C GLY A 66 -13.94 0.18 -7.22
N LEU A 67 -14.00 1.09 -6.24
CA LEU A 67 -13.12 2.26 -6.17
C LEU A 67 -11.65 1.83 -6.02
N LEU A 68 -11.36 0.93 -5.07
CA LEU A 68 -10.01 0.45 -4.83
C LEU A 68 -9.48 -0.32 -6.05
N ARG A 69 -10.30 -1.17 -6.66
CA ARG A 69 -9.94 -1.87 -7.92
C ARG A 69 -9.50 -0.88 -8.99
N ARG A 70 -10.32 0.16 -9.23
CA ARG A 70 -10.02 1.18 -10.22
C ARG A 70 -8.73 1.92 -9.89
N ARG A 71 -8.54 2.34 -8.64
CA ARG A 71 -7.30 3.00 -8.19
C ARG A 71 -6.07 2.10 -8.36
N LEU A 72 -6.16 0.82 -8.00
CA LEU A 72 -5.06 -0.14 -8.18
C LEU A 72 -4.68 -0.32 -9.66
N ILE A 73 -5.60 -0.14 -10.59
CA ILE A 73 -5.34 -0.24 -12.04
C ILE A 73 -4.85 1.10 -12.60
N ASP A 74 -5.59 2.20 -12.36
CA ASP A 74 -5.28 3.55 -12.87
C ASP A 74 -3.98 4.12 -12.31
N LYS A 75 -3.67 3.85 -11.03
CA LYS A 75 -2.46 4.35 -10.35
C LYS A 75 -1.35 3.33 -10.28
N LEU A 76 -1.47 2.20 -10.99
CA LEU A 76 -0.45 1.16 -11.01
C LEU A 76 0.87 1.79 -11.49
N PRO A 77 1.91 1.84 -10.64
CA PRO A 77 3.16 2.44 -11.07
C PRO A 77 3.75 1.63 -12.23
N PRO A 78 4.44 2.28 -13.19
CA PRO A 78 5.26 1.54 -14.14
C PRO A 78 6.31 0.74 -13.34
N ARG A 79 6.76 -0.38 -13.92
CA ARG A 79 7.89 -1.14 -13.35
C ARG A 79 9.11 -0.23 -13.39
N LEU A 80 9.38 0.49 -12.31
CA LEU A 80 10.60 1.25 -12.14
C LEU A 80 11.72 0.22 -11.99
N PRO A 81 12.83 0.30 -12.75
CA PRO A 81 14.01 -0.45 -12.41
C PRO A 81 14.36 -0.08 -10.97
N ALA A 82 14.52 -1.09 -10.12
CA ALA A 82 14.77 -0.89 -8.69
C ALA A 82 16.07 -0.08 -8.51
N THR A 83 15.99 1.24 -8.54
CA THR A 83 17.02 2.10 -7.99
C THR A 83 16.94 1.88 -6.49
N PRO A 84 17.96 1.31 -5.84
CA PRO A 84 17.94 1.14 -4.40
C PRO A 84 17.71 2.53 -3.79
N SER A 85 16.55 2.72 -3.17
CA SER A 85 16.30 3.89 -2.34
C SER A 85 17.30 3.85 -1.20
N THR A 86 18.42 4.55 -1.38
CA THR A 86 19.29 4.93 -0.27
C THR A 86 18.41 5.70 0.70
N PRO A 87 18.22 5.25 1.96
CA PRO A 87 17.51 6.05 2.94
C PRO A 87 18.28 7.37 3.10
N ALA A 88 17.69 8.45 2.60
CA ALA A 88 18.20 9.79 2.83
C ALA A 88 17.99 10.12 4.31
N GLY A 89 19.08 10.33 5.03
CA GLY A 89 19.07 10.98 6.34
C GLY A 89 19.90 10.28 7.41
N THR A 90 21.20 10.12 7.21
CA THR A 90 22.13 10.20 8.33
C THR A 90 22.18 11.66 8.80
N PRO A 91 21.70 12.03 10.01
CA PRO A 91 22.26 13.21 10.64
C PRO A 91 23.72 12.87 10.94
N THR A 92 24.60 13.58 10.25
CA THR A 92 26.06 13.59 10.44
C THR A 92 26.39 13.65 11.93
N PRO A 93 27.26 12.77 12.47
CA PRO A 93 27.79 12.98 13.80
C PRO A 93 28.67 14.23 13.77
N THR A 94 28.31 15.27 14.52
CA THR A 94 29.20 16.42 14.76
C THR A 94 30.21 16.01 15.83
N PRO A 95 31.51 15.84 15.52
CA PRO A 95 32.52 15.73 16.54
C PRO A 95 33.00 17.15 16.85
N THR A 96 32.53 17.73 17.95
CA THR A 96 33.06 19.02 18.43
C THR A 96 33.71 18.83 19.78
N HIS A 97 34.98 18.46 19.69
CA HIS A 97 36.11 18.74 20.58
C HIS A 97 35.86 19.76 21.70
N ARG A 98 36.12 19.39 22.98
CA ARG A 98 36.67 20.36 23.97
C ARG A 98 37.23 19.75 25.26
N LEU A 99 38.55 19.99 25.43
CA LEU A 99 39.40 20.12 26.64
C LEU A 99 39.40 19.01 27.71
#